data_AF-A0A1F3W2L8-F1
#
_entry.id   AF-A0A1F3W2L8-F1
#
_cell.length_a   1.000
_cell.length_b   1.000
_cell.length_c   1.000
_cell.angle_alpha   90.00
_cell.angle_beta   90.00
_cell.angle_gamma   90.00
#
_symmetry.space_group_name_H-M   'P 1'
#
loop_
_entity.id
_entity.type
_entity.pdbx_description
1 polymer ?
#
loop_
_entity_poly.entity_id
_entity_poly.type
_entity_poly.pdbx_seq_one_letter_code
_entity_poly.pdbx_strand_id
1 'polypeptide(L)'
;MDLKNYSDKELLAKTKNLIREEQKLLSIILSHLEEIERRKLYSDLGYQSLFDYALKELCYTEQQAWRRINAMRVMRKLPELRNQLNDGSLSLSNINMASSLFKDAKINSKEKQLEIFAEIKNTTKQACEEKIFELKREYGVLKTPGKTIIKKTSQHSSRVHVNLSSETLLKLEKIKNLTKEQDLDKIISLMADSYIKQKIEVKCEHKKTPIKNSRYIPRKVKEIVYKRANGECENCQSTHRLEYEHIVPFAMGGTNDVSNISLFCSNCNKRKAIKDFGLKKMDRYLNPQHTSGTEILRKSNQYRQ
;
A
#
# COMPACT_ATOMS: atom_id res chain seq x y z
N MET A 1 22.38 -35.83 18.79
CA MET A 1 23.12 -36.49 17.69
C MET A 1 24.56 -36.07 17.78
N ASP A 2 25.50 -37.02 17.80
CA ASP A 2 26.93 -36.70 17.74
C ASP A 2 27.38 -36.62 16.27
N LEU A 3 27.46 -35.39 15.75
CA LEU A 3 27.87 -35.10 14.38
C LEU A 3 29.39 -35.07 14.21
N LYS A 4 30.17 -35.13 15.31
CA LYS A 4 31.64 -34.95 15.30
C LYS A 4 32.39 -36.11 14.65
N ASN A 5 31.76 -37.28 14.52
CA ASN A 5 32.37 -38.48 13.95
C ASN A 5 32.09 -38.67 12.46
N TYR A 6 31.43 -37.69 11.81
CA TYR A 6 31.10 -37.77 10.39
C TYR A 6 32.24 -37.21 9.55
N SER A 7 32.58 -37.89 8.45
CA SER A 7 33.35 -37.23 7.40
C SER A 7 32.50 -36.16 6.69
N ASP A 8 33.16 -35.15 6.10
CA ASP A 8 32.46 -34.09 5.35
C ASP A 8 31.53 -34.63 4.27
N LYS A 9 31.97 -35.67 3.55
CA LYS A 9 31.18 -36.32 2.50
C LYS A 9 29.93 -37.01 3.07
N GLU A 10 30.06 -37.70 4.19
CA GLU A 10 28.93 -38.36 4.86
C GLU A 10 27.95 -37.35 5.42
N LEU A 11 28.44 -36.28 6.06
CA LEU A 11 27.59 -35.23 6.60
C LEU A 11 26.76 -34.56 5.49
N LEU A 12 27.39 -34.21 4.37
CA LEU A 12 26.71 -33.64 3.20
C LEU A 12 25.68 -34.61 2.59
N ALA A 13 26.03 -35.88 2.44
CA ALA A 13 25.12 -36.90 1.90
C ALA A 13 23.92 -37.13 2.82
N LYS A 14 24.14 -37.29 4.14
CA LYS A 14 23.04 -37.47 5.10
C LYS A 14 22.14 -36.25 5.18
N THR A 15 22.70 -35.03 5.14
CA THR A 15 21.92 -33.80 5.14
C THR A 15 20.99 -33.74 3.91
N LYS A 16 21.51 -34.07 2.71
CA LYS A 16 20.68 -34.13 1.49
C LYS A 16 19.55 -35.16 1.60
N ASN A 17 19.81 -36.31 2.21
CA ASN A 17 18.78 -37.33 2.42
C ASN A 17 17.72 -36.88 3.44
N LEU A 18 18.12 -36.25 4.55
CA LEU A 18 17.19 -35.70 5.54
C LEU A 18 16.26 -34.64 4.91
N ILE A 19 16.77 -33.79 4.02
CA ILE A 19 15.94 -32.82 3.29
C ILE A 19 14.91 -33.55 2.40
N ARG A 20 15.30 -34.63 1.72
CA ARG A 20 14.35 -35.44 0.91
C ARG A 20 13.28 -36.07 1.78
N GLU A 21 13.64 -36.62 2.94
CA GLU A 21 12.69 -37.16 3.90
C GLU A 21 11.77 -36.08 4.47
N GLU A 22 12.27 -34.87 4.74
CA GLU A 22 11.46 -33.73 5.14
C GLU A 22 10.40 -33.39 4.08
N GLN A 23 10.78 -33.34 2.79
CA GLN A 23 9.82 -33.05 1.71
C GLN A 23 8.77 -34.16 1.55
N LYS A 24 9.16 -35.43 1.69
CA LYS A 24 8.20 -36.55 1.71
C LYS A 24 7.24 -36.45 2.90
N LEU A 25 7.76 -36.17 4.10
CA LEU A 25 6.92 -35.97 5.29
C LEU A 25 5.94 -34.82 5.10
N LEU A 26 6.38 -33.71 4.50
CA LEU A 26 5.50 -32.60 4.16
C LEU A 26 4.35 -33.05 3.24
N SER A 27 4.66 -33.80 2.17
CA SER A 27 3.65 -34.34 1.24
C SER A 27 2.63 -35.27 1.92
N ILE A 28 3.10 -36.10 2.86
CA ILE A 28 2.23 -36.93 3.70
C ILE A 28 1.33 -36.06 4.58
N ILE A 29 1.89 -35.05 5.25
CA ILE A 29 1.11 -34.09 6.07
C ILE A 29 0.02 -33.42 5.23
N LEU A 30 0.33 -32.97 4.01
CA LEU A 30 -0.65 -32.36 3.12
C LEU A 30 -1.78 -33.33 2.76
N SER A 31 -1.46 -34.61 2.53
CA SER A 31 -2.45 -35.66 2.26
C SER A 31 -3.36 -35.92 3.47
N HIS A 32 -2.80 -35.90 4.68
CA HIS A 32 -3.60 -36.01 5.92
C HIS A 32 -4.52 -34.80 6.11
N LEU A 33 -4.01 -33.58 5.89
CA LEU A 33 -4.83 -32.37 5.96
C LEU A 33 -5.97 -32.39 4.93
N GLU A 34 -5.72 -32.93 3.74
CA GLU A 34 -6.75 -33.12 2.72
C GLU A 34 -7.86 -34.07 3.20
N GLU A 35 -7.49 -35.20 3.80
CA GLU A 35 -8.43 -36.19 4.30
C GLU A 35 -9.22 -35.67 5.52
N ILE A 36 -8.56 -34.92 6.41
CA ILE A 36 -9.20 -34.20 7.52
C ILE A 36 -10.21 -33.18 6.97
N GLU A 37 -9.87 -32.45 5.90
CA GLU A 37 -10.79 -31.51 5.24
C GLU A 37 -12.00 -32.23 4.64
N ARG A 38 -11.74 -33.34 3.93
CA ARG A 38 -12.76 -34.13 3.24
C ARG A 38 -13.80 -34.70 4.21
N ARG A 39 -13.34 -35.24 5.34
CA ARG A 39 -14.19 -35.79 6.39
C ARG A 39 -14.76 -34.74 7.35
N LYS A 40 -14.27 -33.50 7.27
CA LYS A 40 -14.60 -32.40 8.20
C LYS A 40 -14.36 -32.76 9.68
N LEU A 41 -13.34 -33.56 9.99
CA LEU A 41 -13.08 -34.04 11.37
C LEU A 41 -12.84 -32.90 12.36
N TYR A 42 -12.34 -31.75 11.88
CA TYR A 42 -12.19 -30.55 12.70
C TYR A 42 -13.53 -30.04 13.26
N SER A 43 -14.66 -30.34 12.60
CA SER A 43 -16.00 -29.96 13.06
C SER A 43 -16.43 -30.77 14.29
N ASP A 44 -16.13 -32.08 14.30
CA ASP A 44 -16.44 -32.96 15.45
C ASP A 44 -15.60 -32.57 16.68
N LEU A 45 -14.42 -32.00 16.46
CA LEU A 45 -13.54 -31.46 17.49
C LEU A 45 -13.91 -30.02 17.93
N GLY A 46 -14.97 -29.43 17.38
CA GLY A 46 -15.47 -28.11 17.77
C GLY A 46 -14.76 -26.91 17.12
N TYR A 47 -13.92 -27.13 16.09
CA TYR A 47 -13.25 -26.06 15.37
C TYR A 47 -14.09 -25.52 14.22
N GLN A 48 -14.05 -24.20 13.99
CA GLN A 48 -14.88 -23.54 12.97
C GLN A 48 -14.45 -23.84 11.53
N SER A 49 -13.19 -24.23 11.34
CA SER A 49 -12.63 -24.55 10.01
C SER A 49 -11.35 -25.37 10.15
N LEU A 50 -10.89 -25.95 9.04
CA LEU A 50 -9.56 -26.58 8.96
C LEU A 50 -8.44 -25.60 9.34
N PHE A 51 -8.60 -24.31 9.01
CA PHE A 51 -7.63 -23.28 9.36
C PHE A 51 -7.59 -23.03 10.87
N ASP A 52 -8.76 -22.97 11.51
CA ASP A 52 -8.87 -22.81 12.97
C ASP A 52 -8.27 -24.01 13.72
N TYR A 53 -8.55 -25.22 13.24
CA TYR A 53 -7.92 -26.47 13.72
C TYR A 53 -6.39 -26.44 13.54
N ALA A 54 -5.89 -25.99 12.39
CA ALA A 54 -4.47 -25.89 12.11
C ALA A 54 -3.74 -24.89 13.04
N LEU A 55 -4.40 -23.79 13.43
CA LEU A 55 -3.84 -22.81 14.36
C LEU A 55 -3.84 -23.31 15.81
N LYS A 56 -4.99 -23.84 16.27
CA LYS A 56 -5.23 -24.12 17.69
C LYS A 56 -4.76 -25.51 18.11
N GLU A 57 -4.97 -26.54 17.29
CA GLU A 57 -4.61 -27.93 17.62
C GLU A 57 -3.21 -28.28 17.08
N LEU A 58 -2.93 -27.96 15.82
CA LEU A 58 -1.64 -28.28 15.19
C LEU A 58 -0.55 -27.24 15.46
N CYS A 59 -0.88 -26.16 16.18
CA CYS A 59 0.04 -25.09 16.59
C CYS A 59 0.80 -24.44 15.41
N TYR A 60 0.22 -24.40 14.21
CA TYR A 60 0.82 -23.65 13.11
C TYR A 60 0.62 -22.15 13.29
N THR A 61 1.59 -21.36 12.83
CA THR A 61 1.34 -19.93 12.61
C THR A 61 0.37 -19.72 11.45
N GLU A 62 -0.28 -18.55 11.39
CA GLU A 62 -1.20 -18.21 10.29
C GLU A 62 -0.58 -18.44 8.91
N GLN A 63 0.67 -18.02 8.70
CA GLN A 63 1.34 -18.17 7.42
C GLN A 63 1.67 -19.65 7.13
N GLN A 64 2.05 -20.42 8.15
CA GLN A 64 2.32 -21.85 8.02
C GLN A 64 1.06 -22.65 7.66
N ALA A 65 -0.05 -22.38 8.35
CA ALA A 65 -1.34 -23.00 8.11
C ALA A 65 -1.88 -22.65 6.72
N TRP A 66 -1.89 -21.37 6.37
CA TRP A 66 -2.38 -20.90 5.08
C TRP A 66 -1.61 -21.53 3.91
N ARG A 67 -0.27 -21.54 3.97
CA ARG A 67 0.57 -22.10 2.88
C ARG A 67 0.31 -23.59 2.67
N ARG A 68 0.15 -24.36 3.74
CA ARG A 68 -0.11 -25.81 3.69
C ARG A 68 -1.51 -26.08 3.15
N ILE A 69 -2.53 -25.41 3.68
CA ILE A 69 -3.92 -25.58 3.25
C ILE A 69 -4.08 -25.17 1.78
N ASN A 70 -3.48 -24.05 1.37
CA ASN A 70 -3.53 -23.62 -0.03
C ASN A 70 -2.81 -24.61 -0.96
N ALA A 71 -1.61 -25.06 -0.60
CA ALA A 71 -0.87 -26.05 -1.39
C ALA A 71 -1.62 -27.38 -1.50
N MET A 72 -2.17 -27.90 -0.39
CA MET A 72 -3.02 -29.08 -0.39
C MET A 72 -4.20 -28.93 -1.37
N ARG A 73 -4.91 -27.80 -1.34
CA ARG A 73 -6.03 -27.55 -2.26
C ARG A 73 -5.62 -27.43 -3.73
N VAL A 74 -4.41 -26.93 -4.01
CA VAL A 74 -3.84 -26.91 -5.38
C VAL A 74 -3.51 -28.35 -5.81
N MET A 75 -2.87 -29.12 -4.95
CA MET A 75 -2.50 -30.52 -5.23
C MET A 75 -3.72 -31.44 -5.38
N ARG A 76 -4.83 -31.14 -4.72
CA ARG A 76 -6.11 -31.84 -4.96
C ARG A 76 -6.61 -31.66 -6.40
N LYS A 77 -6.38 -30.49 -7.01
CA LYS A 77 -6.75 -30.21 -8.42
C LYS A 77 -5.71 -30.75 -9.40
N LEU A 78 -4.45 -30.77 -8.99
CA LEU A 78 -3.28 -31.15 -9.79
C LEU A 78 -2.47 -32.23 -9.05
N PRO A 79 -2.97 -33.48 -8.99
CA PRO A 79 -2.31 -34.56 -8.25
C PRO A 79 -0.90 -34.88 -8.78
N GLU A 80 -0.60 -34.53 -10.04
CA GLU A 80 0.70 -34.72 -10.68
C GLU A 80 1.84 -33.99 -9.95
N LEU A 81 1.52 -32.92 -9.20
CA LEU A 81 2.50 -32.14 -8.42
C LEU A 81 3.04 -32.89 -7.20
N ARG A 82 2.36 -33.95 -6.73
CA ARG A 82 2.79 -34.74 -5.56
C ARG A 82 4.21 -35.30 -5.74
N ASN A 83 4.51 -35.81 -6.93
CA ASN A 83 5.83 -36.37 -7.23
C ASN A 83 6.92 -35.28 -7.22
N GLN A 84 6.59 -34.08 -7.72
CA GLN A 84 7.51 -32.94 -7.79
C GLN A 84 7.76 -32.31 -6.41
N LEU A 85 6.81 -32.41 -5.48
CA LEU A 85 7.03 -32.05 -4.09
C LEU A 85 7.92 -33.08 -3.39
N ASN A 86 7.63 -34.38 -3.59
CA ASN A 86 8.37 -35.49 -2.97
C ASN A 86 9.85 -35.54 -3.37
N ASP A 87 10.16 -35.27 -4.64
CA ASP A 87 11.54 -35.26 -5.15
C ASP A 87 12.28 -33.93 -4.84
N GLY A 88 11.57 -32.95 -4.29
CA GLY A 88 12.10 -31.63 -3.91
C GLY A 88 12.27 -30.67 -5.09
N SER A 89 11.86 -31.05 -6.30
CA SER A 89 11.95 -30.19 -7.47
C SER A 89 10.98 -29.01 -7.44
N LEU A 90 9.95 -29.08 -6.60
CA LEU A 90 8.99 -28.01 -6.42
C LEU A 90 8.73 -27.75 -4.94
N SER A 91 9.01 -26.52 -4.49
CA SER A 91 8.85 -26.14 -3.08
C SER A 91 7.43 -25.69 -2.74
N LEU A 92 7.07 -25.74 -1.45
CA LEU A 92 5.82 -25.16 -0.95
C LEU A 92 5.65 -23.67 -1.32
N SER A 93 6.76 -22.93 -1.43
CA SER A 93 6.75 -21.53 -1.86
C SER A 93 6.35 -21.40 -3.33
N ASN A 94 6.91 -22.23 -4.20
CA ASN A 94 6.64 -22.22 -5.65
C ASN A 94 5.15 -22.49 -5.90
N ILE A 95 4.55 -23.47 -5.20
CA ILE A 95 3.10 -23.77 -5.28
C ILE A 95 2.27 -22.54 -4.95
N ASN A 96 2.56 -21.88 -3.84
CA ASN A 96 1.79 -20.73 -3.37
C ASN A 96 1.93 -19.51 -4.28
N MET A 97 3.11 -19.29 -4.85
CA MET A 97 3.35 -18.19 -5.80
C MET A 97 2.63 -18.41 -7.13
N ALA A 98 2.70 -19.62 -7.70
CA ALA A 98 1.95 -19.98 -8.90
C ALA A 98 0.44 -19.93 -8.68
N SER A 99 -0.04 -20.44 -7.54
CA SER A 99 -1.45 -20.37 -7.13
C SER A 99 -1.96 -18.92 -7.10
N SER A 100 -1.15 -17.98 -6.61
CA SER A 100 -1.46 -16.55 -6.62
C SER A 100 -1.58 -16.00 -8.04
N LEU A 101 -0.68 -16.37 -8.95
CA LEU A 101 -0.78 -16.03 -10.38
C LEU A 101 -2.07 -16.59 -10.99
N PHE A 102 -2.39 -17.86 -10.78
CA PHE A 102 -3.59 -18.48 -11.36
C PHE A 102 -4.88 -17.77 -10.92
N LYS A 103 -4.95 -17.36 -9.64
CA LYS A 103 -6.07 -16.59 -9.12
C LYS A 103 -6.15 -15.19 -9.75
N ASP A 104 -5.02 -14.48 -9.82
CA ASP A 104 -4.96 -13.13 -10.37
C ASP A 104 -5.28 -13.13 -11.88
N ALA A 105 -4.66 -14.02 -12.64
CA ALA A 105 -4.80 -14.19 -14.11
C ALA A 105 -6.02 -15.02 -14.55
N LYS A 106 -6.83 -15.52 -13.60
CA LYS A 106 -7.99 -16.40 -13.86
C LYS A 106 -7.64 -17.61 -14.75
N ILE A 107 -6.46 -18.20 -14.55
CA ILE A 107 -6.01 -19.37 -15.28
C ILE A 107 -6.67 -20.61 -14.67
N ASN A 108 -7.68 -21.17 -15.34
CA ASN A 108 -8.43 -22.33 -14.87
C ASN A 108 -8.09 -23.63 -15.63
N SER A 109 -7.43 -23.55 -16.79
CA SER A 109 -7.02 -24.74 -17.57
C SER A 109 -5.92 -25.49 -16.82
N LYS A 110 -6.12 -26.80 -16.68
CA LYS A 110 -5.19 -27.71 -16.00
C LYS A 110 -3.85 -27.78 -16.75
N GLU A 111 -3.93 -27.81 -18.08
CA GLU A 111 -2.77 -27.89 -18.98
C GLU A 111 -1.85 -26.67 -18.77
N LYS A 112 -2.42 -25.46 -18.83
CA LYS A 112 -1.66 -24.22 -18.61
C LYS A 112 -1.06 -24.11 -17.21
N GLN A 113 -1.77 -24.59 -16.20
CA GLN A 113 -1.24 -24.60 -14.82
C GLN A 113 -0.03 -25.54 -14.71
N LEU A 114 -0.09 -26.72 -15.34
CA LEU A 114 1.03 -27.67 -15.36
C LEU A 114 2.24 -27.15 -16.15
N GLU A 115 2.02 -26.45 -17.27
CA GLU A 115 3.08 -25.77 -18.02
C GLU A 115 3.83 -24.75 -17.15
N ILE A 116 3.10 -23.87 -16.47
CA ILE A 116 3.69 -22.87 -15.57
C ILE A 116 4.46 -23.55 -14.43
N PHE A 117 3.96 -24.67 -13.90
CA PHE A 117 4.68 -25.45 -12.89
C PHE A 117 5.97 -26.09 -13.40
N ALA A 118 5.98 -26.55 -14.65
CA ALA A 118 7.19 -27.06 -15.28
C ALA A 118 8.26 -25.98 -15.43
N GLU A 119 7.86 -24.74 -15.75
CA GLU A 119 8.78 -23.59 -15.88
C GLU A 119 9.41 -23.13 -14.56
N ILE A 120 8.74 -23.34 -13.42
CA ILE A 120 9.26 -22.95 -12.08
C ILE A 120 9.85 -24.13 -11.29
N LYS A 121 10.09 -25.25 -11.97
CA LYS A 121 10.70 -26.44 -11.39
C LYS A 121 12.20 -26.21 -11.15
N ASN A 122 12.73 -26.68 -10.02
CA ASN A 122 14.14 -26.57 -9.61
C ASN A 122 14.68 -25.13 -9.53
N THR A 123 13.81 -24.12 -9.49
CA THR A 123 14.22 -22.72 -9.38
C THR A 123 14.41 -22.31 -7.93
N THR A 124 15.34 -21.38 -7.68
CA THR A 124 15.40 -20.68 -6.40
C THR A 124 14.13 -19.85 -6.17
N LYS A 125 13.91 -19.41 -4.93
CA LYS A 125 12.81 -18.49 -4.61
C LYS A 125 12.83 -17.24 -5.50
N GLN A 126 14.01 -16.64 -5.69
CA GLN A 126 14.17 -15.42 -6.47
C GLN A 126 13.88 -15.66 -7.96
N ALA A 127 14.42 -16.73 -8.55
CA ALA A 127 14.15 -17.06 -9.95
C ALA A 127 12.66 -17.37 -10.18
N CYS A 128 12.00 -18.04 -9.21
CA CYS A 128 10.56 -18.23 -9.25
C CYS A 128 9.80 -16.89 -9.16
N GLU A 129 10.26 -15.93 -8.34
CA GLU A 129 9.65 -14.60 -8.19
C GLU A 129 9.74 -13.81 -9.49
N GLU A 130 10.92 -13.80 -10.11
CA GLU A 130 11.18 -13.16 -11.40
C GLU A 130 10.29 -13.76 -12.49
N LYS A 131 10.22 -15.09 -12.58
CA LYS A 131 9.40 -15.77 -13.59
C LYS A 131 7.90 -15.53 -13.40
N ILE A 132 7.40 -15.58 -12.16
CA ILE A 132 6.00 -15.26 -11.86
C ILE A 132 5.71 -13.79 -12.15
N PHE A 133 6.66 -12.88 -11.93
CA PHE A 133 6.51 -11.47 -12.27
C PHE A 133 6.38 -11.27 -13.78
N GLU A 134 7.21 -11.93 -14.59
CA GLU A 134 7.11 -11.91 -16.06
C GLU A 134 5.75 -12.43 -16.54
N LEU A 135 5.30 -13.58 -16.02
CA LEU A 135 3.98 -14.12 -16.35
C LEU A 135 2.87 -13.16 -15.94
N LYS A 136 2.93 -12.54 -14.76
CA LYS A 136 1.94 -11.52 -14.36
C LYS A 136 1.91 -10.34 -15.32
N ARG A 137 3.05 -9.95 -15.89
CA ARG A 137 3.14 -8.90 -16.91
C ARG A 137 2.45 -9.32 -18.20
N GLU A 138 2.75 -10.52 -18.68
CA GLU A 138 2.17 -11.09 -19.90
C GLU A 138 0.65 -11.20 -19.81
N TYR A 139 0.13 -11.72 -18.69
CA TYR A 139 -1.31 -11.83 -18.44
C TYR A 139 -1.98 -10.49 -18.09
N GLY A 140 -1.25 -9.38 -18.05
CA GLY A 140 -1.79 -8.05 -17.71
C GLY A 140 -2.33 -7.93 -16.28
N VAL A 141 -1.97 -8.88 -15.40
CA VAL A 141 -2.41 -8.92 -14.00
C VAL A 141 -1.34 -8.47 -13.04
N LEU A 142 -0.28 -7.87 -13.58
CA LEU A 142 0.70 -7.16 -12.80
C LEU A 142 -0.05 -6.12 -11.98
N LYS A 143 -0.24 -6.42 -10.70
CA LYS A 143 -0.49 -5.39 -9.71
C LYS A 143 0.74 -4.52 -9.83
N THR A 144 0.60 -3.36 -10.48
CA THR A 144 1.59 -2.29 -10.36
C THR A 144 1.94 -2.21 -8.88
N PRO A 145 3.22 -2.08 -8.49
CA PRO A 145 3.61 -1.81 -7.11
C PRO A 145 2.77 -0.65 -6.57
N GLY A 146 1.64 -1.03 -5.99
CA GLY A 146 0.46 -0.21 -6.00
C GLY A 146 0.41 0.38 -4.64
N LYS A 147 1.13 1.50 -4.50
CA LYS A 147 1.31 2.31 -3.30
C LYS A 147 2.56 1.93 -2.51
N THR A 148 3.38 2.94 -2.27
CA THR A 148 4.21 3.06 -1.07
C THR A 148 3.44 2.54 0.13
N ILE A 149 3.85 1.41 0.71
CA ILE A 149 3.22 0.93 1.95
C ILE A 149 3.95 1.60 3.09
N ILE A 150 3.27 2.56 3.72
CA ILE A 150 3.77 3.23 4.92
C ILE A 150 3.09 2.57 6.12
N LYS A 151 3.87 1.86 6.94
CA LYS A 151 3.42 1.31 8.22
C LYS A 151 3.99 2.18 9.33
N LYS A 152 3.13 2.75 10.18
CA LYS A 152 3.58 3.45 11.39
C LYS A 152 4.19 2.42 12.34
N THR A 153 5.48 2.58 12.64
CA THR A 153 6.21 1.66 13.53
C THR A 153 6.27 2.21 14.94
N SER A 154 6.41 3.54 15.07
CA SER A 154 6.41 4.25 16.36
C SER A 154 5.82 5.67 16.22
N GLN A 155 5.88 6.48 17.28
CA GLN A 155 5.50 7.90 17.19
C GLN A 155 6.43 8.71 16.28
N HIS A 156 7.70 8.30 16.12
CA HIS A 156 8.72 9.05 15.38
C HIS A 156 9.28 8.29 14.16
N SER A 157 8.78 7.09 13.86
CA SER A 157 9.28 6.30 12.73
C SER A 157 8.17 5.59 11.98
N SER A 158 8.28 5.65 10.66
CA SER A 158 7.42 4.91 9.72
C SER A 158 8.29 4.00 8.88
N ARG A 159 7.85 2.75 8.69
CA ARG A 159 8.46 1.83 7.73
C ARG A 159 7.82 2.06 6.37
N VAL A 160 8.65 2.43 5.40
CA VAL A 160 8.24 2.68 4.02
C VAL A 160 8.71 1.53 3.13
N HIS A 161 7.78 0.79 2.53
CA HIS A 161 8.09 -0.17 1.48
C HIS A 161 7.81 0.47 0.12
N VAL A 162 8.87 0.62 -0.68
CA VAL A 162 8.83 1.14 -2.05
C VAL A 162 9.55 0.17 -2.98
N ASN A 163 9.03 0.03 -4.20
CA ASN A 163 9.73 -0.65 -5.28
C ASN A 163 10.36 0.41 -6.17
N LEU A 164 11.70 0.48 -6.14
CA LEU A 164 12.48 1.43 -6.92
C LEU A 164 12.93 0.76 -8.21
N SER A 165 12.96 1.50 -9.32
CA SER A 165 13.54 0.99 -10.56
C SER A 165 15.06 0.86 -10.43
N SER A 166 15.68 0.01 -11.25
CA SER A 166 17.14 -0.12 -11.31
C SER A 166 17.82 1.22 -11.60
N GLU A 167 17.21 2.06 -12.45
CA GLU A 167 17.71 3.40 -12.72
C GLU A 167 17.69 4.30 -11.47
N THR A 168 16.61 4.25 -10.68
CA THR A 168 16.50 5.01 -9.42
C THR A 168 17.51 4.53 -8.39
N LEU A 169 17.75 3.21 -8.27
CA LEU A 169 18.77 2.67 -7.38
C LEU A 169 20.17 3.17 -7.74
N LEU A 170 20.54 3.16 -9.02
CA LEU A 170 21.83 3.70 -9.48
C LEU A 170 21.99 5.19 -9.14
N LYS A 171 20.91 5.98 -9.24
CA LYS A 171 20.94 7.40 -8.84
C LYS A 171 21.15 7.55 -7.33
N LEU A 172 20.50 6.73 -6.50
CA LEU A 172 20.68 6.74 -5.05
C LEU A 172 22.10 6.33 -4.63
N GLU A 173 22.68 5.32 -5.29
CA GLU A 173 24.07 4.91 -5.06
C GLU A 173 25.06 6.03 -5.39
N LYS A 174 24.87 6.73 -6.51
CA LYS A 174 25.68 7.91 -6.85
C LYS A 174 25.59 8.99 -5.77
N ILE A 175 24.39 9.25 -5.23
CA ILE A 175 24.20 10.25 -4.18
C ILE A 175 24.86 9.83 -2.87
N LYS A 176 24.79 8.55 -2.49
CA LYS A 176 25.53 7.99 -1.34
C LYS A 176 27.03 8.30 -1.44
N ASN A 177 27.60 8.03 -2.61
CA ASN A 177 29.03 8.25 -2.85
C ASN A 177 29.41 9.74 -2.81
N LEU A 178 28.56 10.62 -3.35
CA LEU A 178 28.82 12.07 -3.37
C LEU A 178 28.68 12.73 -1.99
N THR A 179 27.71 12.28 -1.19
CA THR A 179 27.41 12.87 0.12
C THR A 179 28.16 12.20 1.28
N LYS A 180 28.78 11.03 1.04
CA LYS A 180 29.33 10.11 2.05
C LYS A 180 28.31 9.65 3.10
N GLU A 181 27.02 9.95 2.91
CA GLU A 181 25.95 9.51 3.78
C GLU A 181 25.49 8.12 3.33
N GLN A 182 25.31 7.20 4.28
CA GLN A 182 24.90 5.83 4.01
C GLN A 182 23.44 5.58 4.38
N ASP A 183 22.91 6.42 5.29
CA ASP A 183 21.53 6.37 5.72
C ASP A 183 20.60 6.93 4.64
N LEU A 184 19.71 6.07 4.14
CA LEU A 184 18.76 6.42 3.10
C LEU A 184 17.76 7.49 3.56
N ASP A 185 17.40 7.52 4.85
CA ASP A 185 16.46 8.53 5.39
C ASP A 185 17.04 9.95 5.31
N LYS A 186 18.32 10.09 5.68
CA LYS A 186 19.03 11.36 5.58
C LYS A 186 19.24 11.77 4.13
N ILE A 187 19.55 10.84 3.24
CA ILE A 187 19.69 11.13 1.80
C ILE A 187 18.37 11.66 1.24
N ILE A 188 17.26 10.98 1.54
CA ILE A 188 15.91 11.41 1.12
C ILE A 188 15.61 12.79 1.70
N SER A 189 15.94 13.03 2.97
CA SER A 189 15.74 14.33 3.63
C SER A 189 16.54 15.45 2.94
N LEU A 190 17.83 15.23 2.67
CA LEU A 190 18.69 16.19 1.95
C LEU A 190 18.17 16.50 0.55
N MET A 191 17.70 15.47 -0.19
CA MET A 191 17.10 15.66 -1.51
C MET A 191 15.79 16.45 -1.43
N ALA A 192 14.95 16.16 -0.44
CA ALA A 192 13.70 16.87 -0.22
C ALA A 192 13.96 18.34 0.14
N ASP A 193 14.87 18.61 1.06
CA ASP A 193 15.25 19.96 1.48
C ASP A 193 15.83 20.77 0.32
N SER A 194 16.71 20.17 -0.48
CA SER A 194 17.27 20.79 -1.68
C SER A 194 16.18 21.15 -2.70
N TYR A 195 15.25 20.22 -2.96
CA TYR A 195 14.14 20.44 -3.89
C TYR A 195 13.17 21.52 -3.39
N ILE A 196 12.86 21.51 -2.09
CA ILE A 196 12.02 22.52 -1.43
C ILE A 196 12.68 23.89 -1.54
N LYS A 197 13.99 24.00 -1.23
CA LYS A 197 14.75 25.25 -1.34
C LYS A 197 14.75 25.79 -2.77
N GLN A 198 15.02 24.93 -3.76
CA GLN A 198 15.03 25.30 -5.17
C GLN A 198 13.65 25.77 -5.67
N LYS A 199 12.56 25.16 -5.21
CA LYS A 199 11.18 25.59 -5.54
C LYS A 199 10.76 26.90 -4.87
N ILE A 200 11.37 27.25 -3.74
CA ILE A 200 11.11 28.50 -3.01
C ILE A 200 11.88 29.68 -3.63
N GLU A 201 13.14 29.48 -4.07
CA GLU A 201 13.98 30.57 -4.61
C GLU A 201 13.54 31.08 -6.01
N VAL A 202 12.86 30.28 -6.83
CA VAL A 202 12.57 30.60 -8.25
C VAL A 202 11.31 31.48 -8.49
N LYS A 203 10.63 32.01 -7.46
CA LYS A 203 9.40 32.83 -7.64
C LYS A 203 9.56 34.34 -7.42
N CYS A 204 10.44 35.00 -8.16
CA CYS A 204 10.50 36.47 -8.16
C CYS A 204 10.76 37.06 -9.55
N GLU A 205 9.69 37.35 -10.30
CA GLU A 205 9.59 38.53 -11.17
C GLU A 205 8.10 38.92 -11.27
N HIS A 206 7.76 40.20 -11.02
CA HIS A 206 6.38 40.70 -11.06
C HIS A 206 6.33 41.94 -11.95
N LYS A 207 5.62 41.85 -13.07
CA LYS A 207 5.03 43.03 -13.73
C LYS A 207 3.71 43.33 -13.02
N LYS A 208 3.58 44.53 -12.44
CA LYS A 208 2.37 44.99 -11.75
C LYS A 208 1.37 45.55 -12.77
N THR A 209 0.13 45.11 -12.70
CA THR A 209 -1.06 45.86 -13.15
C THR A 209 -2.11 45.86 -12.02
N PRO A 210 -2.94 46.91 -11.91
CA PRO A 210 -3.79 47.13 -10.74
C PRO A 210 -5.03 46.23 -10.79
N ILE A 211 -5.29 45.47 -9.72
CA ILE A 211 -6.39 44.50 -9.65
C ILE A 211 -7.52 45.04 -8.77
N LYS A 212 -8.73 45.12 -9.34
CA LYS A 212 -10.01 45.32 -8.64
C LYS A 212 -10.17 44.24 -7.55
N ASN A 213 -10.70 44.63 -6.38
CA ASN A 213 -10.78 43.81 -5.16
C ASN A 213 -11.49 42.45 -5.41
N SER A 214 -10.71 41.39 -5.64
CA SER A 214 -11.19 40.04 -5.96
C SER A 214 -11.14 39.15 -4.73
N ARG A 215 -12.11 38.26 -4.55
CA ARG A 215 -12.08 37.21 -3.51
C ARG A 215 -10.94 36.20 -3.72
N TYR A 216 -10.29 36.22 -4.89
CA TYR A 216 -9.15 35.38 -5.17
C TYR A 216 -7.97 35.70 -4.24
N ILE A 217 -7.63 34.76 -3.35
CA ILE A 217 -6.45 34.86 -2.50
C ILE A 217 -5.19 34.59 -3.34
N PRO A 218 -4.26 35.56 -3.45
CA PRO A 218 -3.04 35.40 -4.23
C PRO A 218 -2.20 34.20 -3.78
N ARG A 219 -1.54 33.53 -4.73
CA ARG A 219 -0.68 32.37 -4.44
C ARG A 219 0.40 32.66 -3.41
N LYS A 220 1.01 33.86 -3.45
CA LYS A 220 2.01 34.30 -2.46
C LYS A 220 1.46 34.30 -1.03
N VAL A 221 0.23 34.77 -0.85
CA VAL A 221 -0.44 34.79 0.46
C VAL A 221 -0.71 33.36 0.93
N LYS A 222 -1.22 32.50 0.03
CA LYS A 222 -1.44 31.07 0.34
C LYS A 222 -0.15 30.36 0.77
N GLU A 223 0.97 30.64 0.13
CA GLU A 223 2.27 30.05 0.48
C GLU A 223 2.77 30.51 1.85
N ILE A 224 2.63 31.80 2.18
CA ILE A 224 3.01 32.34 3.50
C ILE A 224 2.13 31.74 4.61
N VAL A 225 0.81 31.73 4.39
CA VAL A 225 -0.15 31.19 5.37
C VAL A 225 0.07 29.69 5.59
N TYR A 226 0.34 28.91 4.54
CA TYR A 226 0.61 27.48 4.66
C TYR A 226 1.89 27.19 5.47
N LYS A 227 2.96 27.96 5.22
CA LYS A 227 4.21 27.86 5.99
C LYS A 227 3.99 28.27 7.45
N ARG A 228 3.29 29.38 7.70
CA ARG A 228 2.95 29.84 9.07
C ARG A 228 2.18 28.78 9.84
N ALA A 229 1.21 28.14 9.19
CA ALA A 229 0.36 27.12 9.77
C ALA A 229 1.01 25.73 9.86
N ASN A 230 2.27 25.57 9.42
CA ASN A 230 2.98 24.29 9.34
C ASN A 230 2.20 23.18 8.61
N GLY A 231 1.36 23.53 7.62
CA GLY A 231 0.50 22.57 6.93
C GLY A 231 -0.59 21.94 7.81
N GLU A 232 -0.94 22.57 8.93
CA GLU A 232 -1.95 22.13 9.89
C GLU A 232 -3.05 23.18 10.04
N CYS A 233 -4.24 22.75 10.49
CA CYS A 233 -5.30 23.68 10.82
C CYS A 233 -4.90 24.56 12.00
N GLU A 234 -4.91 25.88 11.83
CA GLU A 234 -4.52 26.84 12.87
C GLU A 234 -5.48 26.85 14.09
N ASN A 235 -6.62 26.16 14.02
CA ASN A 235 -7.58 26.03 15.13
C ASN A 235 -7.54 24.65 15.81
N CYS A 236 -7.37 23.55 15.08
CA CYS A 236 -7.47 22.19 15.64
C CYS A 236 -6.33 21.23 15.27
N GLN A 237 -5.28 21.72 14.62
CA GLN A 237 -4.07 20.96 14.22
C GLN A 237 -4.32 19.79 13.23
N SER A 238 -5.54 19.60 12.73
CA SER A 238 -5.83 18.62 11.68
C SER A 238 -5.04 18.93 10.40
N THR A 239 -4.45 17.91 9.77
CA THR A 239 -3.79 18.00 8.45
C THR A 239 -4.71 17.66 7.28
N HIS A 240 -5.96 17.27 7.55
CA HIS A 240 -6.91 16.82 6.53
C HIS A 240 -7.85 17.94 6.05
N ARG A 241 -8.11 17.96 4.73
CA ARG A 241 -9.09 18.85 4.05
C ARG A 241 -8.92 20.32 4.43
N LEU A 242 -7.72 20.85 4.24
CA LEU A 242 -7.37 22.23 4.56
C LEU A 242 -7.85 23.21 3.48
N GLU A 243 -8.36 24.35 3.93
CA GLU A 243 -8.96 25.43 3.15
C GLU A 243 -8.39 26.77 3.64
N TYR A 244 -8.18 27.71 2.72
CA TYR A 244 -7.76 29.07 3.06
C TYR A 244 -9.00 29.92 3.32
N GLU A 245 -9.11 30.43 4.54
CA GLU A 245 -10.29 31.14 5.03
C GLU A 245 -9.95 32.56 5.45
N HIS A 246 -10.85 33.51 5.14
CA HIS A 246 -10.71 34.89 5.58
C HIS A 246 -11.10 35.02 7.06
N ILE A 247 -10.25 35.61 7.90
CA ILE A 247 -10.55 35.88 9.32
C ILE A 247 -11.72 36.86 9.44
N VAL A 248 -11.65 37.99 8.74
CA VAL A 248 -12.79 38.85 8.44
C VAL A 248 -13.32 38.43 7.08
N PRO A 249 -14.55 37.90 6.96
CA PRO A 249 -15.05 37.39 5.68
C PRO A 249 -14.98 38.43 4.56
N PHE A 250 -14.67 37.99 3.33
CA PHE A 250 -14.66 38.88 2.17
C PHE A 250 -15.98 39.63 1.97
N ALA A 251 -17.12 38.99 2.27
CA ALA A 251 -18.44 39.62 2.20
C ALA A 251 -18.63 40.79 3.18
N MET A 252 -17.77 40.90 4.19
CA MET A 252 -17.75 41.97 5.20
C MET A 252 -16.55 42.92 4.98
N GLY A 253 -15.94 42.91 3.79
CA GLY A 253 -14.81 43.78 3.46
C GLY A 253 -13.43 43.23 3.82
N GLY A 254 -13.33 41.93 4.15
CA GLY A 254 -12.05 41.28 4.41
C GLY A 254 -11.04 41.41 3.28
N THR A 255 -9.81 41.80 3.61
CA THR A 255 -8.69 41.90 2.66
C THR A 255 -8.05 40.53 2.40
N ASN A 256 -7.22 40.44 1.36
CA ASN A 256 -6.42 39.24 1.08
C ASN A 256 -5.03 39.28 1.74
N ASP A 257 -4.84 40.13 2.76
CA ASP A 257 -3.57 40.22 3.46
C ASP A 257 -3.30 38.94 4.25
N VAL A 258 -2.02 38.58 4.42
CA VAL A 258 -1.60 37.39 5.17
C VAL A 258 -2.18 37.38 6.60
N SER A 259 -2.32 38.57 7.20
CA SER A 259 -2.92 38.74 8.53
C SER A 259 -4.41 38.44 8.57
N ASN A 260 -5.13 38.50 7.44
CA ASN A 260 -6.56 38.25 7.34
C ASN A 260 -6.89 36.88 6.72
N ILE A 261 -5.90 36.03 6.44
CA ILE A 261 -6.11 34.69 5.90
C ILE A 261 -5.57 33.65 6.87
N SER A 262 -6.35 32.61 7.16
CA SER A 262 -5.99 31.46 7.99
C SER A 262 -6.13 30.14 7.24
N LEU A 263 -5.41 29.10 7.68
CA LEU A 263 -5.52 27.74 7.16
C LEU A 263 -6.39 26.89 8.09
N PHE A 264 -7.61 26.56 7.67
CA PHE A 264 -8.56 25.78 8.47
C PHE A 264 -8.92 24.45 7.82
N CYS A 265 -9.20 23.41 8.61
CA CYS A 265 -9.86 22.22 8.07
C CYS A 265 -11.31 22.55 7.70
N SER A 266 -11.88 21.80 6.75
CA SER A 266 -13.26 22.00 6.27
C SER A 266 -14.31 22.11 7.39
N ASN A 267 -14.15 21.40 8.51
CA ASN A 267 -15.06 21.49 9.66
C ASN A 267 -14.91 22.81 10.43
N CYS A 268 -13.68 23.25 10.69
CA CYS A 268 -13.42 24.54 11.34
C CYS A 268 -13.86 25.71 10.46
N ASN A 269 -13.66 25.62 9.15
CA ASN A 269 -14.15 26.61 8.21
C ASN A 269 -15.68 26.73 8.24
N LYS A 270 -16.40 25.60 8.11
CA LYS A 270 -17.87 25.58 8.22
C LYS A 270 -18.37 26.13 9.54
N ARG A 271 -17.73 25.77 10.66
CA ARG A 271 -18.10 26.28 12.00
C ARG A 271 -17.93 27.79 12.10
N LYS A 272 -16.87 28.35 11.52
CA LYS A 272 -16.65 29.79 11.41
C LYS A 272 -17.73 30.46 10.55
N ALA A 273 -18.02 29.92 9.37
CA ALA A 273 -19.09 30.45 8.51
C ALA A 273 -20.47 30.48 9.22
N ILE A 274 -20.80 29.48 10.05
CA ILE A 274 -22.00 29.50 10.90
C ILE A 274 -21.96 30.65 11.92
N LYS A 275 -20.80 30.94 12.53
CA LYS A 275 -20.65 32.07 13.46
C LYS A 275 -20.82 33.41 12.75
N ASP A 276 -20.24 33.57 11.56
CA ASP A 276 -20.22 34.85 10.85
C ASP A 276 -21.55 35.16 10.13
N PHE A 277 -22.24 34.14 9.62
CA PHE A 277 -23.43 34.30 8.77
C PHE A 277 -24.71 33.72 9.34
N GLY A 278 -24.63 32.99 10.46
CA GLY A 278 -25.76 32.34 11.11
C GLY A 278 -26.14 30.99 10.50
N LEU A 279 -26.67 30.09 11.34
CA LEU A 279 -27.01 28.72 10.94
C LEU A 279 -28.08 28.69 9.84
N LYS A 280 -29.13 29.51 9.94
CA LYS A 280 -30.22 29.58 8.95
C LYS A 280 -29.71 29.86 7.52
N LYS A 281 -28.72 30.75 7.38
CA LYS A 281 -28.13 31.10 6.08
C LYS A 281 -27.16 30.02 5.58
N MET A 282 -26.46 29.37 6.50
CA MET A 282 -25.47 28.35 6.18
C MET A 282 -26.06 26.96 5.93
N ASP A 283 -27.27 26.68 6.44
CA ASP A 283 -27.91 25.36 6.36
C ASP A 283 -28.01 24.82 4.93
N ARG A 284 -28.40 25.67 3.97
CA ARG A 284 -28.45 25.32 2.53
C ARG A 284 -27.11 24.87 1.93
N TYR A 285 -25.98 25.26 2.53
CA TYR A 285 -24.63 24.87 2.08
C TYR A 285 -24.08 23.67 2.87
N LEU A 286 -24.58 23.45 4.09
CA LEU A 286 -24.18 22.34 4.95
C LEU A 286 -24.96 21.07 4.62
N ASN A 287 -26.25 21.22 4.27
CA ASN A 287 -27.22 20.16 4.04
C ASN A 287 -27.93 20.32 2.69
N PRO A 288 -27.24 20.12 1.55
CA PRO A 288 -27.81 20.37 0.21
C PRO A 288 -28.97 19.44 -0.18
N GLN A 289 -29.34 18.47 0.65
CA GLN A 289 -30.48 17.56 0.41
C GLN A 289 -31.80 18.05 1.04
N HIS A 290 -31.78 19.10 1.87
CA HIS A 290 -32.99 19.68 2.47
C HIS A 290 -33.64 20.82 1.63
N THR A 291 -33.02 21.23 0.52
CA THR A 291 -33.61 22.18 -0.42
C THR A 291 -34.53 21.47 -1.41
N SER A 292 -35.70 21.02 -0.95
CA SER A 292 -36.78 20.57 -1.83
C SER A 292 -37.74 21.73 -2.13
N GLY A 293 -37.73 22.16 -3.39
CA GLY A 293 -38.90 22.70 -4.09
C GLY A 293 -39.55 23.96 -3.55
N THR A 294 -39.01 25.14 -3.89
CA THR A 294 -39.75 26.28 -4.47
C THR A 294 -38.78 27.46 -4.68
N GLU A 295 -38.93 28.15 -5.81
CA GLU A 295 -38.19 29.37 -6.20
C GLU A 295 -36.74 29.19 -6.72
N ILE A 296 -36.61 28.50 -7.85
CA ILE A 296 -35.56 28.82 -8.83
C ILE A 296 -36.23 29.04 -10.19
N LEU A 297 -36.82 30.21 -10.38
CA LEU A 297 -36.94 30.86 -11.69
C LEU A 297 -36.98 32.37 -11.45
N ARG A 298 -36.11 33.10 -12.17
CA ARG A 298 -35.93 34.57 -12.22
C ARG A 298 -34.89 35.16 -11.27
N LYS A 299 -33.64 35.26 -11.74
CA LYS A 299 -32.95 36.53 -12.05
C LYS A 299 -31.49 36.24 -12.44
N SER A 300 -31.31 35.73 -13.65
CA SER A 300 -30.04 35.72 -14.37
C SER A 300 -30.29 36.38 -15.73
N ASN A 301 -30.52 37.70 -15.72
CA ASN A 301 -30.44 38.59 -16.89
C ASN A 301 -30.72 40.04 -16.47
N GLN A 302 -29.77 40.64 -15.77
CA GLN A 302 -29.58 42.09 -15.68
C GLN A 302 -28.13 42.27 -15.18
N TYR A 303 -27.38 43.18 -15.79
CA TYR A 303 -25.91 43.33 -15.75
C TYR A 303 -25.13 42.54 -16.82
N ARG A 304 -25.61 42.62 -18.08
CA ARG A 304 -24.75 42.89 -19.24
C ARG A 304 -25.28 44.15 -19.91
N GLN A 305 -24.73 45.29 -19.49
CA GLN A 305 -24.43 46.50 -20.25
C GLN A 305 -23.44 47.29 -19.38
#